data_AF-A0A0P4VTR4-F1
#
_entry.id   AF-A0A0P4VTR4-F1
#
_cell.length_a   1.000
_cell.length_b   1.000
_cell.length_c   1.000
_cell.angle_alpha   90.00
_cell.angle_beta   90.00
_cell.angle_gamma   90.00
#
_symmetry.space_group_name_H-M   'P 1'
#
loop_
_entity.id
_entity.type
_entity.pdbx_description
1 polymer ?
#
loop_
_entity_poly.entity_id
_entity_poly.type
_entity_poly.pdbx_seq_one_letter_code
_entity_poly.pdbx_strand_id
1 'polypeptide(L)'
;LKFFYCYSCGYRKVFEDYANIIRQKYPEISITGSNYDPPGIHMLIARVLGLLKMVVIVSVLSGINLFNKFGIETPSWWTWCTENKIWSCMMIFFMTNALEGHFISTGAFEILLNDIPVWSKLETGRIPQPPELFQIIDNHMLLDDPTEPMKPGFPK
;
A
#
# COMPACT_ATOMS: atom_id res chain seq x y z
N LEU A 1 11.40 7.88 -14.83
CA LEU A 1 10.02 7.56 -14.41
C LEU A 1 10.07 6.55 -13.25
N LYS A 2 9.43 6.85 -12.13
CA LYS A 2 9.39 5.97 -10.94
C LYS A 2 7.96 5.55 -10.67
N PHE A 3 7.73 4.25 -10.48
CA PHE A 3 6.44 3.70 -10.06
C PHE A 3 6.55 3.22 -8.62
N PHE A 4 5.64 3.66 -7.76
CA PHE A 4 5.44 3.11 -6.42
C PHE A 4 4.11 2.40 -6.37
N TYR A 5 4.13 1.10 -6.13
CA TYR A 5 2.91 0.31 -6.14
C TYR A 5 2.89 -0.72 -5.02
N CYS A 6 1.69 -1.11 -4.60
CA CYS A 6 1.53 -2.14 -3.57
C CYS A 6 1.94 -3.52 -4.11
N TYR A 7 3.02 -4.09 -3.57
CA TYR A 7 3.52 -5.42 -3.99
C TYR A 7 2.55 -6.55 -3.64
N SER A 8 1.96 -6.51 -2.45
CA SER A 8 0.99 -7.52 -1.97
C SER A 8 -0.35 -7.47 -2.71
N CYS A 9 -0.64 -6.38 -3.43
CA CYS A 9 -1.91 -6.17 -4.12
C CYS A 9 -1.90 -6.65 -5.59
N GLY A 10 -0.80 -7.27 -6.06
CA GLY A 10 -0.70 -7.79 -7.42
C GLY A 10 -0.39 -6.75 -8.51
N TYR A 11 -0.07 -5.50 -8.15
CA TYR A 11 0.23 -4.43 -9.11
C TYR A 11 1.56 -4.57 -9.85
N ARG A 12 2.40 -5.53 -9.45
CA ARG A 12 3.66 -5.81 -10.15
C ARG A 12 3.46 -6.11 -11.63
N LYS A 13 2.45 -6.91 -11.97
CA LYS A 13 2.16 -7.25 -13.37
C LYS A 13 1.73 -6.02 -14.17
N VAL A 14 0.86 -5.20 -13.57
CA VAL A 14 0.41 -3.93 -14.17
C VAL A 14 1.62 -3.02 -14.43
N PHE A 15 2.51 -2.87 -13.46
CA PHE A 15 3.76 -2.12 -13.64
C PHE A 15 4.61 -2.69 -14.79
N GLU A 16 4.79 -4.02 -14.86
CA GLU A 16 5.58 -4.66 -15.92
C GLU A 16 4.97 -4.38 -17.31
N ASP A 17 3.65 -4.47 -17.46
CA ASP A 17 2.94 -4.12 -18.69
C ASP A 17 3.17 -2.65 -19.08
N TYR A 18 3.05 -1.73 -18.11
CA TYR A 18 3.34 -0.30 -18.29
C TYR A 18 4.79 -0.05 -18.69
N ALA A 19 5.74 -0.69 -18.01
CA ALA A 19 7.15 -0.54 -18.31
C ALA A 19 7.48 -1.01 -19.73
N ASN A 20 6.83 -2.07 -20.22
CA ASN A 20 7.04 -2.58 -21.57
C ASN A 20 6.53 -1.60 -22.64
N ILE A 21 5.30 -1.07 -22.49
CA ILE A 21 4.74 -0.12 -23.47
C ILE A 21 5.48 1.22 -23.47
N ILE A 22 5.97 1.69 -22.31
CA ILE A 22 6.71 2.94 -22.21
C ILE A 22 8.10 2.79 -22.82
N ARG A 23 8.80 1.67 -22.57
CA ARG A 23 10.12 1.41 -23.19
C ARG A 23 10.05 1.33 -24.71
N GLN A 24 8.94 0.87 -25.27
CA GLN A 24 8.73 0.84 -26.72
C GLN A 24 8.57 2.25 -27.31
N LYS A 25 7.90 3.16 -26.59
CA LYS A 25 7.65 4.53 -27.07
C LYS A 25 8.81 5.50 -26.75
N TYR A 26 9.47 5.33 -25.61
CA TYR A 26 10.54 6.20 -25.09
C TYR A 26 11.72 5.36 -24.59
N PRO A 27 12.60 4.89 -25.49
CA PRO A 27 13.73 4.03 -25.11
C PRO A 27 14.77 4.73 -24.22
N GLU A 28 14.84 6.06 -24.26
CA GLU A 28 15.75 6.88 -23.46
C GLU A 28 15.32 7.08 -22.00
N ILE A 29 14.05 6.80 -21.65
CA ILE A 29 13.56 6.99 -20.27
C ILE A 29 13.94 5.79 -19.39
N SER A 30 14.64 6.06 -18.29
CA SER A 30 14.81 5.07 -17.22
C SER A 30 13.51 4.86 -16.44
N ILE A 31 13.07 3.61 -16.33
CA ILE A 31 11.86 3.19 -15.60
C ILE A 31 12.26 2.33 -14.41
N THR A 32 11.89 2.76 -13.21
CA THR A 32 12.12 2.00 -11.97
C THR A 32 10.81 1.72 -11.25
N GLY A 33 10.64 0.50 -10.74
CA GLY A 33 9.52 0.11 -9.88
C GLY A 33 9.99 -0.08 -8.44
N SER A 34 9.18 0.33 -7.46
CA SER A 34 9.45 0.18 -6.04
C SER A 34 8.15 -0.06 -5.26
N ASN A 35 8.26 -0.63 -4.06
CA ASN A 35 7.09 -0.83 -3.22
C ASN A 35 6.61 0.53 -2.70
N TYR A 36 5.29 0.75 -2.74
CA TYR A 36 4.71 1.89 -2.07
C TYR A 36 4.72 1.65 -0.57
N ASP A 37 5.40 2.52 0.18
CA ASP A 37 5.37 2.48 1.63
C ASP A 37 4.06 3.11 2.12
N PRO A 38 3.19 2.36 2.84
CA PRO A 38 1.96 2.90 3.40
C PRO A 38 2.23 4.17 4.22
N PRO A 39 1.31 5.15 4.25
CA PRO A 39 1.44 6.32 5.11
C PRO A 39 1.73 5.89 6.54
N GLY A 40 2.61 6.63 7.24
CA GLY A 40 3.14 6.23 8.53
C GLY A 40 2.08 5.81 9.57
N ILE A 41 0.87 6.38 9.51
CA ILE A 41 -0.25 6.03 10.39
C ILE A 41 -0.75 4.59 10.16
N HIS A 42 -0.96 4.16 8.91
CA HIS A 42 -1.41 2.80 8.61
C HIS A 42 -0.37 1.75 9.01
N MET A 43 0.90 2.05 8.72
CA MET A 43 2.02 1.23 9.15
C MET A 43 2.13 1.15 10.69
N LEU A 44 1.92 2.27 11.39
CA LEU A 44 1.91 2.31 12.85
C LEU A 44 0.78 1.46 13.43
N ILE A 45 -0.44 1.57 12.89
CA ILE A 45 -1.59 0.75 13.31
C ILE A 45 -1.28 -0.73 13.14
N ALA A 46 -0.76 -1.15 11.97
CA ALA A 46 -0.41 -2.54 11.72
C ALA A 46 0.65 -3.06 12.72
N ARG A 47 1.68 -2.26 13.03
CA ARG A 47 2.70 -2.62 14.02
C ARG A 47 2.13 -2.74 15.43
N VAL A 48 1.28 -1.80 15.84
CA VAL A 48 0.63 -1.81 17.16
C VAL A 48 -0.29 -3.03 17.29
N LEU A 49 -1.09 -3.34 16.26
CA LEU A 49 -1.91 -4.55 16.23
C LEU A 49 -1.07 -5.81 16.38
N GLY A 50 0.06 -5.91 15.67
CA GLY A 50 0.98 -7.04 15.77
C GLY A 50 1.56 -7.22 17.17
N LEU A 51 1.96 -6.13 17.85
CA LEU A 51 2.44 -6.16 19.23
C LEU A 51 1.33 -6.56 20.22
N LEU A 52 0.15 -5.93 20.11
CA LEU A 52 -1.00 -6.22 20.97
C LEU A 52 -1.42 -7.69 20.85
N LYS A 53 -1.48 -8.23 19.64
CA LYS A 53 -1.75 -9.64 19.35
C LYS A 53 -0.82 -10.57 20.13
N MET A 54 0.49 -10.30 20.11
CA MET A 54 1.47 -11.12 20.83
C MET A 54 1.25 -11.05 22.35
N VAL A 55 0.98 -9.88 22.90
CA VAL A 55 0.67 -9.71 24.33
C VAL A 55 -0.59 -10.48 24.72
N VAL A 56 -1.64 -10.42 23.90
CA VAL A 56 -2.89 -11.14 24.14
C VAL A 56 -2.68 -12.65 24.08
N ILE A 57 -1.98 -13.16 23.06
CA ILE A 57 -1.69 -14.60 22.91
C ILE A 57 -0.90 -15.11 24.12
N VAL A 58 0.15 -14.41 24.54
CA VAL A 58 0.94 -14.79 25.73
C VAL A 58 0.05 -14.79 26.98
N SER A 59 -0.81 -13.80 27.14
CA SER A 59 -1.71 -13.71 28.29
C SER A 59 -2.70 -14.87 28.34
N VAL A 60 -3.29 -15.24 27.20
CA VAL A 60 -4.21 -16.39 27.09
C VAL A 60 -3.49 -17.71 27.40
N LEU A 61 -2.29 -17.92 26.85
CA LEU A 61 -1.50 -19.14 27.10
C LEU A 61 -1.07 -19.27 28.56
N SER A 62 -0.63 -18.18 29.18
CA SER A 62 -0.24 -18.14 30.60
C SER A 62 -1.43 -18.16 31.57
N GLY A 63 -2.67 -18.03 31.08
CA GLY A 63 -3.86 -17.91 31.93
C GLY A 63 -3.92 -16.60 32.72
N ILE A 64 -3.11 -15.61 32.34
CA ILE A 64 -3.08 -14.30 33.00
C ILE A 64 -4.30 -13.51 32.54
N ASN A 65 -5.16 -13.16 33.47
CA ASN A 65 -6.33 -12.33 33.19
C ASN A 65 -5.97 -10.84 33.28
N LEU A 66 -5.83 -10.20 32.11
CA LEU A 66 -5.52 -8.77 32.02
C LEU A 66 -6.63 -7.91 32.63
N PHE A 67 -7.91 -8.29 32.47
CA PHE A 67 -9.05 -7.52 32.98
C PHE A 67 -9.04 -7.41 34.50
N ASN A 68 -8.79 -8.53 35.19
CA ASN A 68 -8.70 -8.55 36.64
C ASN A 68 -7.55 -7.66 37.16
N LYS A 69 -6.41 -7.59 36.43
CA LYS A 69 -5.29 -6.70 36.78
C LYS A 69 -5.64 -5.21 36.69
N PHE A 70 -6.60 -4.84 35.85
CA PHE A 70 -7.11 -3.48 35.73
C PHE A 70 -8.35 -3.22 36.60
N GLY A 71 -8.76 -4.17 37.44
CA GLY A 71 -9.96 -4.06 38.28
C GLY A 71 -11.27 -4.14 37.49
N ILE A 72 -11.23 -4.66 36.26
CA ILE A 72 -12.39 -4.83 35.39
C ILE A 72 -12.91 -6.27 35.54
N GLU A 73 -14.23 -6.43 35.65
CA GLU A 73 -14.85 -7.75 35.66
C GLU A 73 -14.48 -8.54 34.40
N THR A 74 -14.20 -9.83 34.56
CA THR A 74 -13.73 -10.65 33.44
C THR A 74 -14.85 -10.89 32.45
N PRO A 75 -14.69 -10.49 31.17
CA PRO A 75 -15.70 -10.75 30.17
C PRO A 75 -15.84 -12.25 29.88
N SER A 76 -17.06 -12.71 29.59
CA SER A 76 -17.34 -14.11 29.25
C SER A 76 -16.52 -14.64 28.07
N TRP A 77 -16.27 -13.79 27.07
CA TRP A 77 -15.42 -14.14 25.92
C TRP A 77 -13.96 -14.36 26.31
N TRP A 78 -13.45 -13.67 27.34
CA TRP A 78 -12.09 -13.88 27.83
C TRP A 78 -11.98 -15.21 28.58
N THR A 79 -12.97 -15.53 29.40
CA THR A 79 -13.06 -16.84 30.08
C THR A 79 -13.02 -17.98 29.07
N TRP A 80 -13.86 -17.89 28.02
CA TRP A 80 -13.85 -18.87 26.93
C TRP A 80 -12.48 -19.00 26.26
N CYS A 81 -11.78 -17.87 26.04
CA CYS A 81 -10.43 -17.87 25.47
C CYS A 81 -9.42 -18.63 26.35
N THR A 82 -9.49 -18.44 27.67
CA THR A 82 -8.58 -19.11 28.61
C THR A 82 -8.89 -20.59 28.82
N GLU A 83 -10.13 -21.02 28.60
CA GLU A 83 -10.55 -22.43 28.58
C GLU A 83 -10.10 -23.13 27.29
N ASN A 84 -10.17 -22.43 26.15
CA ASN A 84 -9.88 -22.97 24.81
C ASN A 84 -8.58 -22.43 24.20
N LYS A 85 -7.51 -22.39 25.01
CA LYS A 85 -6.26 -21.64 24.71
C LYS A 85 -5.75 -21.81 23.27
N ILE A 86 -5.60 -23.03 22.78
CA ILE A 86 -5.03 -23.31 21.46
C ILE A 86 -5.92 -22.74 20.34
N TRP A 87 -7.22 -23.03 20.39
CA TRP A 87 -8.20 -22.54 19.41
C TRP A 87 -8.28 -21.01 19.42
N SER A 88 -8.32 -20.41 20.60
CA SER A 88 -8.37 -18.96 20.75
C SER A 88 -7.10 -18.28 20.24
N CYS A 89 -5.92 -18.83 20.55
CA CYS A 89 -4.66 -18.29 20.03
C CYS A 89 -4.57 -18.38 18.50
N MET A 90 -5.00 -19.49 17.90
CA MET A 90 -5.08 -19.62 16.44
C MET A 90 -6.01 -18.57 15.84
N MET A 91 -7.23 -18.43 16.39
CA MET A 91 -8.22 -17.48 15.91
C MET A 91 -7.72 -16.03 16.02
N ILE A 92 -7.16 -15.64 17.17
CA ILE A 92 -6.57 -14.32 17.40
C ILE A 92 -5.42 -14.07 16.42
N PHE A 93 -4.54 -15.05 16.21
CA PHE A 93 -3.41 -14.92 15.29
C PHE A 93 -3.87 -14.67 13.86
N PHE A 94 -4.74 -15.53 13.31
CA PHE A 94 -5.18 -15.41 11.93
C PHE A 94 -6.07 -14.18 11.70
N MET A 95 -6.99 -13.88 12.61
CA MET A 95 -7.88 -12.72 12.47
C MET A 95 -7.10 -11.41 12.54
N THR A 96 -6.14 -11.30 13.46
CA THR A 96 -5.32 -10.08 13.56
C THR A 96 -4.35 -9.97 12.39
N ASN A 97 -3.76 -11.07 11.90
CA ASN A 97 -2.95 -11.02 10.68
C ASN A 97 -3.74 -10.58 9.45
N ALA A 98 -5.01 -11.01 9.33
CA ALA A 98 -5.88 -10.55 8.25
C ALA A 98 -6.14 -9.04 8.35
N LEU A 99 -6.37 -8.51 9.56
CA LEU A 99 -6.52 -7.07 9.80
C LEU A 99 -5.22 -6.30 9.55
N GLU A 100 -4.07 -6.79 10.02
CA GLU A 100 -2.75 -6.21 9.73
C GLU A 100 -2.51 -6.12 8.22
N GLY A 101 -2.82 -7.20 7.49
CA GLY A 101 -2.72 -7.25 6.02
C GLY A 101 -3.61 -6.21 5.34
N HIS A 102 -4.80 -5.92 5.89
CA HIS A 102 -5.68 -4.87 5.39
C HIS A 102 -5.04 -3.47 5.50
N PHE A 103 -4.39 -3.17 6.63
CA PHE A 103 -3.73 -1.87 6.83
C PHE A 103 -2.43 -1.72 6.04
N ILE A 104 -1.73 -2.82 5.74
CA ILE A 104 -0.50 -2.80 4.94
C ILE A 104 -0.80 -2.72 3.43
N SER A 105 -1.90 -3.32 2.97
CA SER A 105 -2.25 -3.41 1.55
C SER A 105 -3.02 -2.19 1.08
N THR A 106 -2.35 -1.03 0.98
CA THR A 106 -2.97 0.25 0.62
C THR A 106 -3.59 0.28 -0.79
N GLY A 107 -3.21 -0.66 -1.66
CA GLY A 107 -3.66 -0.67 -3.04
C GLY A 107 -3.16 0.52 -3.87
N ALA A 108 -2.09 1.17 -3.42
CA ALA A 108 -1.50 2.33 -4.08
C ALA A 108 -0.87 1.96 -5.43
N PHE A 109 -0.94 2.90 -6.36
CA PHE A 109 -0.28 2.85 -7.65
C PHE A 109 0.02 4.29 -8.07
N GLU A 110 1.24 4.70 -7.82
CA GLU A 110 1.70 6.08 -7.91
C GLU A 110 2.79 6.17 -8.96
N ILE A 111 2.77 7.24 -9.75
CA ILE A 111 3.74 7.47 -10.83
C ILE A 111 4.38 8.83 -10.59
N LEU A 112 5.71 8.85 -10.59
CA LEU A 112 6.52 10.07 -10.49
C LEU A 112 7.36 10.23 -11.74
N LEU A 113 7.41 11.45 -12.26
CA LEU A 113 8.27 11.86 -13.35
C LEU A 113 9.25 12.90 -12.81
N ASN A 114 10.55 12.62 -12.86
CA ASN A 114 11.60 13.48 -12.30
C ASN A 114 11.32 13.90 -10.84
N ASP A 115 10.89 12.93 -10.01
CA ASP A 115 10.50 13.12 -8.60
C ASP A 115 9.25 13.99 -8.35
N ILE A 116 8.55 14.40 -9.40
CA ILE A 116 7.26 15.08 -9.32
C ILE A 116 6.14 14.03 -9.45
N PRO A 117 5.18 13.96 -8.50
CA PRO A 117 4.04 13.06 -8.60
C PRO A 117 3.12 13.49 -9.74
N VAL A 118 2.91 12.61 -10.71
CA VAL A 118 2.08 12.86 -11.90
C VAL A 118 0.78 12.04 -11.89
N TRP A 119 0.73 10.96 -11.11
CA TRP A 119 -0.48 10.18 -10.94
C TRP A 119 -0.53 9.54 -9.56
N SER A 120 -1.72 9.58 -8.96
CA SER A 120 -2.04 8.85 -7.74
C SER A 120 -3.33 8.05 -7.91
N LYS A 121 -3.28 6.72 -7.76
CA LYS A 121 -4.49 5.91 -7.70
C LYS A 121 -5.30 6.19 -6.44
N LEU A 122 -4.63 6.51 -5.33
CA LEU A 122 -5.33 6.80 -4.07
C LEU A 122 -6.18 8.07 -4.19
N GLU A 123 -5.72 9.07 -4.94
CA GLU A 123 -6.47 10.31 -5.17
C GLU A 123 -7.50 10.18 -6.30
N THR A 124 -7.11 9.55 -7.42
CA THR A 124 -7.98 9.46 -8.62
C THR A 124 -8.97 8.29 -8.56
N GLY A 125 -8.77 7.33 -7.67
CA GLY A 125 -9.57 6.11 -7.55
C GLY A 125 -9.32 5.06 -8.63
N ARG A 126 -8.47 5.34 -9.63
CA ARG A 126 -8.17 4.42 -10.75
C ARG A 126 -6.71 4.52 -11.18
N ILE A 127 -6.25 3.51 -11.92
CA ILE A 127 -5.00 3.63 -12.67
C ILE A 127 -5.22 4.50 -13.92
N PRO A 128 -4.20 5.21 -14.44
CA PRO A 128 -4.36 5.97 -15.66
C PRO A 128 -4.62 5.01 -16.82
N GLN A 129 -5.15 5.52 -17.92
CA GLN A 129 -5.12 4.78 -19.18
C GLN A 129 -3.77 5.01 -19.88
N PRO A 130 -3.25 4.07 -20.67
CA PRO A 130 -1.98 4.26 -21.36
C PRO A 130 -1.86 5.57 -22.17
N PRO A 131 -2.88 6.01 -22.94
CA PRO A 131 -2.82 7.29 -23.65
C PRO A 131 -2.73 8.51 -22.73
N GLU A 132 -3.42 8.47 -21.59
CA GLU A 132 -3.41 9.54 -20.58
C GLU A 132 -2.03 9.68 -19.95
N LEU A 133 -1.39 8.56 -19.62
CA LEU A 133 -0.02 8.56 -19.13
C LEU A 133 0.97 9.11 -20.16
N PHE A 134 0.83 8.71 -21.43
CA PHE A 134 1.69 9.22 -22.49
C PHE A 134 1.56 10.73 -22.69
N GLN A 135 0.34 11.26 -22.66
CA GLN A 135 0.12 12.70 -22.75
C GLN A 135 0.80 13.46 -21.61
N ILE A 136 0.76 12.93 -20.39
CA ILE A 136 1.44 13.54 -19.24
C ILE A 136 2.96 13.53 -19.41
N ILE A 137 3.53 12.41 -19.89
CA ILE A 137 4.96 12.29 -20.19
C ILE A 137 5.37 13.30 -21.27
N ASP A 138 4.64 13.34 -22.38
CA ASP A 138 4.90 14.24 -23.51
C ASP A 138 4.89 15.71 -23.06
N ASN A 139 3.88 16.10 -22.28
CA ASN A 139 3.78 17.47 -21.75
C ASN A 139 4.94 17.82 -20.83
N HIS A 140 5.39 16.89 -19.98
CA HIS A 140 6.53 17.14 -19.08
C HIS A 140 7.86 17.24 -19.83
N MET A 141 8.07 16.41 -20.85
CA MET A 141 9.28 16.46 -21.67
C MET A 141 9.39 17.77 -22.46
N LEU A 142 8.27 18.29 -22.95
CA LEU A 142 8.21 19.58 -23.65
C LEU A 142 8.54 20.77 -22.73
N LEU A 143 8.29 20.65 -21.43
CA LEU A 143 8.60 21.71 -20.45
C LEU A 143 10.06 21.68 -19.99
N ASP A 144 10.69 20.50 -19.99
CA ASP A 144 12.08 20.32 -19.59
C ASP A 144 13.09 20.68 -20.70
N ASP A 145 12.65 20.83 -21.96
CA ASP A 145 13.47 21.29 -23.09
C ASP A 145 13.34 22.82 -23.29
N PRO A 146 14.35 23.65 -22.94
CA PRO A 146 14.26 25.10 -23.06
C PRO A 146 14.35 25.62 -24.51
N THR A 147 14.47 24.73 -25.52
CA THR A 147 14.89 25.12 -26.88
C THR A 147 13.86 24.96 -28.00
N GLU A 148 12.63 24.50 -27.76
CA GLU A 148 11.59 24.51 -28.80
C GLU A 148 10.54 25.62 -28.59
N PRO A 149 10.34 26.55 -29.56
CA PRO A 149 9.21 27.46 -29.52
C PRO A 149 7.90 26.69 -29.63
N MET A 150 6.98 27.01 -28.72
CA MET A 150 5.59 26.56 -28.63
C MET A 150 4.96 26.37 -30.03
N LYS A 151 4.88 25.11 -30.51
CA LYS A 151 4.21 24.82 -31.79
C LYS A 151 2.71 25.04 -31.60
N PRO A 152 2.07 25.94 -32.39
CA PRO A 152 0.65 26.22 -32.24
C PRO A 152 -0.15 24.95 -32.49
N GLY A 153 -1.13 24.72 -31.61
CA GLY A 153 -2.00 23.54 -31.62
C GLY A 153 -2.60 23.28 -33.00
N PHE A 154 -2.74 21.99 -33.31
CA PHE A 154 -3.39 21.52 -34.52
C PHE A 154 -4.79 22.16 -34.67
N PRO A 155 -5.11 22.72 -35.85
CA PRO A 155 -6.45 23.20 -36.14
C PRO A 155 -7.39 22.03 -36.46
N LYS A 156 -8.51 22.00 -35.73
CA LYS A 156 -9.82 21.34 -35.95
C LYS A 156 -9.85 19.91 -36.48
#